data_AF-A0A963KUR0-F1
#
_entry.id   AF-A0A963KUR0-F1
#
_cell.length_a   1.000
_cell.length_b   1.000
_cell.length_c   1.000
_cell.angle_alpha   90.00
_cell.angle_beta   90.00
_cell.angle_gamma   90.00
#
_symmetry.space_group_name_H-M   'P 1'
#
loop_
_entity.id
_entity.type
_entity.pdbx_description
1 polymer ?
#
loop_
_entity_poly.entity_id
_entity_poly.type
_entity_poly.pdbx_seq_one_letter_code
_entity_poly.pdbx_strand_id
1 'polypeptide(L)'
;CRYGLPVCVVVFNNNGIYRGTDVNPGGDDPAWTTFVKDSGYELMAQAFGGVGVRATSPDELTRAVKEALACGKPTLVNAIIDEKAGTESGRIGNLNPQSVVSKK
;
A
#
# COMPACT_ATOMS: atom_id res chain seq x y z
N CYS A 1 -11.19 14.93 -5.36
CA CYS A 1 -10.74 16.23 -5.90
C CYS A 1 -11.84 17.30 -6.00
N ARG A 2 -13.11 16.91 -6.15
CA ARG A 2 -14.29 17.80 -6.27
C ARG A 2 -14.32 19.05 -5.34
N TYR A 3 -13.88 18.92 -4.10
CA TYR A 3 -13.89 20.03 -3.12
C TYR A 3 -12.55 20.78 -2.99
N GLY A 4 -11.52 20.41 -3.77
CA GLY A 4 -10.21 21.05 -3.71
C GLY A 4 -9.49 20.93 -2.35
N LEU A 5 -9.83 19.93 -1.51
CA LEU A 5 -9.20 19.79 -0.19
C LEU A 5 -7.70 19.46 -0.31
N PRO A 6 -6.82 20.14 0.45
CA PRO A 6 -5.37 19.94 0.42
C PRO A 6 -4.96 18.69 1.22
N VAL A 7 -5.47 17.52 0.82
CA VAL A 7 -5.15 16.24 1.47
C VAL A 7 -4.09 15.52 0.65
N CYS A 8 -2.99 15.15 1.31
CA CYS A 8 -1.97 14.25 0.78
C CYS A 8 -2.19 12.85 1.35
N VAL A 9 -2.50 11.89 0.49
CA VAL A 9 -2.63 10.47 0.84
C VAL A 9 -1.37 9.75 0.41
N VAL A 10 -0.71 9.04 1.34
CA VAL A 10 0.42 8.16 1.02
C VAL A 10 -0.05 6.72 1.12
N VAL A 11 -0.04 6.01 0.00
CA VAL A 11 -0.32 4.57 -0.05
C VAL A 11 1.01 3.82 0.04
N PHE A 12 1.24 3.11 1.14
CA PHE A 12 2.36 2.19 1.27
C PHE A 12 2.01 0.88 0.58
N ASN A 13 2.43 0.76 -0.67
CA ASN A 13 2.07 -0.33 -1.56
C ASN A 13 3.09 -1.47 -1.48
N ASN A 14 2.84 -2.41 -0.57
CA ASN A 14 3.56 -3.70 -0.43
C ASN A 14 2.87 -4.84 -1.21
N ASN A 15 1.87 -4.55 -2.04
CA ASN A 15 1.03 -5.52 -2.75
C ASN A 15 0.18 -6.44 -1.86
N GLY A 16 -0.21 -6.07 -0.63
CA GLY A 16 -1.08 -6.93 0.17
C GLY A 16 -1.38 -6.49 1.61
N ILE A 17 -2.11 -7.34 2.31
CA ILE A 17 -2.35 -7.23 3.75
C ILE A 17 -1.12 -7.79 4.47
N TYR A 18 -0.48 -6.97 5.31
CA TYR A 18 0.79 -7.26 5.98
C TYR A 18 1.99 -7.37 5.02
N ARG A 19 1.92 -8.27 4.04
CA ARG A 19 2.93 -8.55 3.02
C ARG A 19 2.28 -8.91 1.69
N GLY A 20 3.03 -8.78 0.60
CA GLY A 20 2.55 -9.08 -0.74
C GLY A 20 2.95 -10.46 -1.27
N THR A 21 3.48 -11.33 -0.41
CA THR A 21 4.21 -12.55 -0.83
C THR A 21 3.51 -13.86 -0.49
N ASP A 22 2.38 -13.84 0.21
CA ASP A 22 1.73 -15.06 0.65
C ASP A 22 1.24 -15.88 -0.55
N VAL A 23 1.24 -17.20 -0.40
CA VAL A 23 0.80 -18.16 -1.42
C VAL A 23 -0.41 -18.91 -0.93
N ASN A 24 -1.33 -19.24 -1.83
CA ASN A 24 -2.49 -20.07 -1.51
C ASN A 24 -2.06 -21.54 -1.47
N PRO A 25 -2.13 -22.23 -0.32
CA PRO A 25 -1.78 -23.66 -0.25
C PRO A 25 -2.83 -24.56 -0.91
N GLY A 26 -4.04 -24.04 -1.19
CA GLY A 26 -5.16 -24.80 -1.73
C GLY A 26 -5.26 -24.82 -3.26
N GLY A 27 -4.38 -24.11 -3.99
CA GLY A 27 -4.41 -24.05 -5.44
C GLY A 27 -3.68 -22.83 -6.02
N ASP A 28 -3.95 -22.54 -7.29
CA ASP A 28 -3.24 -21.51 -8.06
C ASP A 28 -3.83 -20.09 -7.94
N ASP A 29 -4.97 -19.95 -7.25
CA ASP A 29 -5.55 -18.64 -6.98
C ASP A 29 -4.63 -17.78 -6.08
N PRO A 30 -4.67 -16.44 -6.19
CA PRO A 30 -3.94 -15.56 -5.28
C PRO A 30 -4.28 -15.84 -3.81
N ALA A 31 -3.31 -15.65 -2.92
CA ALA A 31 -3.59 -15.70 -1.49
C ALA A 31 -4.53 -14.56 -1.11
N TRP A 32 -5.40 -14.79 -0.11
CA TRP A 32 -6.39 -13.81 0.34
C TRP A 32 -5.78 -12.53 0.93
N THR A 33 -4.48 -12.56 1.27
CA THR A 33 -3.69 -11.40 1.70
C THR A 33 -2.99 -10.68 0.55
N THR A 34 -2.91 -11.25 -0.66
CA THR A 34 -2.20 -10.64 -1.80
C THR A 34 -3.13 -9.81 -2.67
N PHE A 35 -2.66 -8.62 -3.07
CA PHE A 35 -3.34 -7.72 -3.99
C PHE A 35 -2.67 -7.75 -5.38
N VAL A 36 -3.30 -7.09 -6.35
CA VAL A 36 -2.77 -6.96 -7.72
C VAL A 36 -1.39 -6.29 -7.68
N LYS A 37 -0.38 -6.99 -8.19
CA LYS A 37 1.00 -6.51 -8.24
C LYS A 37 1.07 -5.20 -9.00
N ASP A 38 1.82 -4.28 -8.44
CA ASP A 38 2.12 -3.01 -9.08
C ASP A 38 0.90 -2.15 -9.40
N SER A 39 -0.12 -2.20 -8.54
CA SER A 39 -1.33 -1.38 -8.69
C SER A 39 -0.99 0.12 -8.73
N GLY A 40 -1.38 0.80 -9.82
CA GLY A 40 -1.13 2.23 -10.06
C GLY A 40 -2.13 3.15 -9.36
N TYR A 41 -2.12 3.19 -8.02
CA TYR A 41 -3.05 4.01 -7.23
C TYR A 41 -2.99 5.51 -7.55
N GLU A 42 -1.83 6.01 -7.97
CA GLU A 42 -1.62 7.39 -8.41
C GLU A 42 -2.50 7.76 -9.61
N LEU A 43 -2.77 6.79 -10.49
CA LEU A 43 -3.64 6.98 -11.65
C LEU A 43 -5.08 7.25 -11.24
N MET A 44 -5.53 6.69 -10.11
CA MET A 44 -6.86 6.98 -9.56
C MET A 44 -6.98 8.45 -9.17
N ALA A 45 -5.95 9.03 -8.54
CA ALA A 45 -5.96 10.45 -8.21
C ALA A 45 -6.01 11.32 -9.47
N GLN A 46 -5.21 10.99 -10.49
CA GLN A 46 -5.21 11.67 -11.78
C GLN A 46 -6.57 11.60 -12.49
N ALA A 47 -7.20 10.41 -12.50
CA ALA A 47 -8.50 10.19 -13.12
C ALA A 47 -9.60 11.09 -12.54
N PHE A 48 -9.49 11.47 -11.26
CA PHE A 48 -10.42 12.40 -10.62
C PHE A 48 -9.92 13.86 -10.61
N GLY A 49 -8.86 14.21 -11.35
CA GLY A 49 -8.33 15.57 -11.47
C GLY A 49 -7.44 16.02 -10.30
N GLY A 50 -6.91 15.08 -9.52
CA GLY A 50 -5.92 15.32 -8.48
C GLY A 50 -4.50 15.12 -8.99
N VAL A 51 -3.52 15.30 -8.10
CA VAL A 51 -2.11 14.98 -8.40
C VAL A 51 -1.87 13.52 -8.01
N GLY A 52 -1.30 12.73 -8.93
CA GLY A 52 -0.85 11.37 -8.65
C GLY A 52 0.65 11.28 -8.85
N VAL A 53 1.36 10.79 -7.84
CA VAL A 53 2.82 10.59 -7.87
C VAL A 53 3.14 9.15 -7.51
N ARG A 54 4.06 8.54 -8.24
CA ARG A 54 4.64 7.24 -7.90
C ARG A 54 6.05 7.45 -7.33
N ALA A 55 6.33 6.87 -6.18
CA ALA A 55 7.63 6.98 -5.51
C ALA A 55 8.21 5.59 -5.26
N THR A 56 9.44 5.37 -5.71
CA THR A 56 10.16 4.09 -5.64
C THR A 56 11.38 4.15 -4.73
N SER A 57 11.65 5.29 -4.10
CA SER A 57 12.72 5.49 -3.14
C SER A 57 12.30 6.45 -2.00
N PRO A 58 13.00 6.41 -0.85
CA PRO A 58 12.75 7.36 0.24
C PRO A 58 12.91 8.83 -0.17
N ASP A 59 13.85 9.12 -1.06
CA ASP A 59 14.09 10.48 -1.57
C ASP A 59 12.94 10.96 -2.46
N GLU A 60 12.44 10.10 -3.34
CA GLU A 60 11.26 10.39 -4.16
C GLU A 60 10.03 10.61 -3.28
N LEU A 61 9.82 9.76 -2.28
CA LEU A 61 8.71 9.91 -1.34
C LEU A 61 8.80 11.25 -0.58
N THR A 62 9.99 11.59 -0.10
CA THR A 62 10.25 12.85 0.61
C THR A 62 9.94 14.05 -0.27
N ARG A 63 10.38 14.04 -1.54
CA ARG A 63 10.06 15.11 -2.49
C ARG A 63 8.57 15.19 -2.77
N ALA A 64 7.94 14.05 -3.10
CA ALA A 64 6.53 13.97 -3.44
C ALA A 64 5.62 14.50 -2.33
N VAL A 65 5.89 14.14 -1.07
CA VAL A 65 5.11 14.64 0.08
C VAL A 65 5.33 16.14 0.28
N LYS A 66 6.56 16.65 0.18
CA LYS A 66 6.84 18.09 0.30
C LYS A 66 6.11 18.89 -0.79
N GLU A 67 6.14 18.42 -2.03
CA GLU A 67 5.45 19.07 -3.16
C GLU A 67 3.92 18.99 -3.02
N ALA A 68 3.39 17.85 -2.57
CA ALA A 68 1.96 17.68 -2.29
C ALA A 68 1.46 18.69 -1.25
N LEU A 69 2.19 18.85 -0.14
CA LEU A 69 1.85 19.80 0.91
C LEU A 69 2.00 21.26 0.45
N ALA A 70 3.00 21.56 -0.38
CA ALA A 70 3.23 22.92 -0.88
C ALA A 70 2.20 23.35 -1.94
N CYS A 71 1.73 22.43 -2.80
CA CYS A 71 0.82 22.78 -3.90
C CYS A 71 -0.64 22.98 -3.47
N GLY A 72 -1.03 22.52 -2.28
CA GLY A 72 -2.39 22.64 -1.74
C GLY A 72 -3.45 21.87 -2.54
N LYS A 73 -3.06 20.93 -3.40
CA LYS A 73 -3.99 20.13 -4.21
C LYS A 73 -4.22 18.74 -3.59
N PRO A 74 -5.40 18.13 -3.80
CA PRO A 74 -5.61 16.72 -3.47
C PRO A 74 -4.56 15.86 -4.19
N THR A 75 -3.75 15.15 -3.42
CA THR A 75 -2.59 14.41 -3.94
C THR A 75 -2.56 12.98 -3.40
N LEU A 76 -2.26 12.01 -4.26
CA LEU A 76 -1.96 10.64 -3.85
C LEU A 76 -0.52 10.31 -4.24
N VAL A 77 0.27 9.88 -3.27
CA VAL A 77 1.61 9.33 -3.47
C VAL A 77 1.55 7.81 -3.29
N ASN A 78 1.79 7.07 -4.38
CA ASN A 78 1.93 5.62 -4.36
C ASN A 78 3.38 5.28 -4.03
N ALA A 79 3.65 4.97 -2.76
CA ALA A 79 4.97 4.63 -2.26
C ALA A 79 5.18 3.12 -2.39
N ILE A 80 6.03 2.73 -3.35
CA ILE A 80 6.38 1.33 -3.58
C ILE A 80 7.33 0.88 -2.48
N ILE A 81 6.92 -0.15 -1.74
CA ILE A 81 7.73 -0.73 -0.66
C ILE A 81 7.96 -2.22 -0.91
N ASP A 82 9.02 -2.74 -0.30
CA ASP A 82 9.31 -4.18 -0.36
C ASP A 82 8.13 -4.98 0.21
N GLU A 83 7.62 -5.90 -0.60
CA GLU A 83 6.52 -6.79 -0.26
C GLU A 83 6.82 -7.68 0.95
N LYS A 84 8.10 -7.84 1.33
CA LYS A 84 8.56 -8.61 2.49
C LYS A 84 8.78 -7.78 3.75
N ALA A 85 8.68 -6.45 3.67
CA ALA A 85 9.05 -5.57 4.79
C ALA A 85 8.11 -5.70 6.00
N GLY A 86 6.86 -6.15 5.80
CA GLY A 86 5.86 -6.25 6.85
C GLY A 86 5.84 -7.59 7.57
N THR A 87 5.38 -7.55 8.83
CA THR A 87 5.05 -8.74 9.62
C THR A 87 3.54 -8.88 9.73
N GLU A 88 3.04 -10.12 9.80
CA GLU A 88 1.62 -10.39 10.02
C GLU A 88 1.15 -9.71 11.31
N SER A 89 0.09 -8.93 11.20
CA SER A 89 -0.49 -8.13 12.30
C SER A 89 0.47 -7.14 12.95
N GLY A 90 1.62 -6.84 12.34
CA GLY A 90 2.58 -5.87 12.84
C GLY A 90 3.00 -6.13 14.30
N ARG A 91 2.75 -5.15 15.16
CA ARG A 91 3.10 -5.19 16.60
C ARG A 91 2.27 -6.19 17.41
N ILE A 92 1.08 -6.56 16.93
CA ILE A 92 0.10 -7.37 17.67
C ILE A 92 -0.01 -8.80 17.15
N GLY A 93 1.00 -9.31 16.44
CA GLY A 93 1.03 -10.70 15.96
C GLY A 93 0.91 -11.75 17.08
N ASN A 94 1.22 -11.38 18.33
CA ASN A 94 0.97 -12.21 19.50
C ASN A 94 -0.52 -12.45 19.81
N LEU A 95 -1.43 -11.70 19.19
CA LEU A 95 -2.88 -11.87 19.30
C LEU A 95 -3.47 -12.73 18.17
N ASN A 96 -2.66 -13.19 17.22
CA ASN A 96 -3.16 -14.03 16.13
C ASN A 96 -3.68 -15.36 16.69
N PRO A 97 -4.85 -15.85 16.25
CA PRO A 97 -5.37 -17.13 16.68
C PRO A 97 -4.36 -18.24 16.38
N GLN A 98 -3.94 -18.96 17.41
CA GLN A 98 -3.11 -20.15 17.19
C GLN A 98 -4.01 -21.29 16.72
N SER A 99 -3.64 -21.93 15.62
CA SER A 99 -4.33 -23.14 15.18
C SER A 99 -4.25 -24.19 16.30
N VAL A 100 -5.41 -24.53 16.87
CA VAL A 100 -5.56 -25.66 17.79
C VAL A 100 -5.56 -27.01 17.07
N VAL A 101 -5.62 -26.99 15.73
CA VAL A 101 -5.41 -28.18 14.91
C VAL A 101 -3.90 -28.35 14.76
N SER A 102 -3.33 -29.22 15.61
CA SER A 102 -1.90 -29.49 15.61
C SER A 102 -1.46 -30.08 14.28
N LYS A 103 -0.20 -29.82 13.92
CA LYS A 103 0.61 -30.67 13.05
C LYS A 103 0.31 -32.14 13.38
N LYS A 104 -0.19 -32.89 12.39
CA LYS A 104 -0.02 -34.33 12.32
C LYS A 104 1.21 -34.61 11.46
#